data_AF-A0A968NQC3-F1
#
_entry.id   AF-A0A968NQC3-F1
#
_cell.length_a   1.000
_cell.length_b   1.000
_cell.length_c   1.000
_cell.angle_alpha   90.00
_cell.angle_beta   90.00
_cell.angle_gamma   90.00
#
_symmetry.space_group_name_H-M   'P 1'
#
loop_
_entity.id
_entity.type
_entity.pdbx_description
1 polymer ?
#
loop_
_entity_poly.entity_id
_entity_poly.type
_entity_poly.pdbx_seq_one_letter_code
_entity_poly.pdbx_strand_id
1 'polypeptide(L)'
;MQKKTGRGFDQNHHNSNTKTLLHQVTRLQAALRPYLPWHGARLSFLAAFLIALLRVKTVNFAELATGFGGKAHTDSHIKRLHRFFRDYELNYAQIAQTVVALMKIPAA
;
A
#
# COMPACT_ATOMS: atom_id res chain seq x y z
N MET A 1 -12.55 47.73 -13.05
CA MET A 1 -13.38 46.55 -12.74
C MET A 1 -12.61 45.28 -13.09
N GLN A 2 -12.41 44.42 -12.09
CA GLN A 2 -12.19 42.95 -12.08
C GLN A 2 -11.31 42.29 -13.17
N LYS A 3 -10.06 41.89 -12.86
CA LYS A 3 -9.58 40.60 -12.31
C LYS A 3 -9.71 39.39 -13.26
N LYS A 4 -8.57 38.78 -13.63
CA LYS A 4 -8.16 37.44 -13.15
C LYS A 4 -6.77 37.03 -13.66
N THR A 5 -5.86 36.98 -12.70
CA THR A 5 -4.55 36.33 -12.70
C THR A 5 -4.64 34.86 -13.14
N GLY A 6 -3.93 34.50 -14.22
CA GLY A 6 -3.64 33.12 -14.58
C GLY A 6 -2.59 32.55 -13.61
N ARG A 7 -3.05 31.72 -12.68
CA ARG A 7 -2.21 30.94 -11.77
C ARG A 7 -1.63 29.76 -12.55
N GLY A 8 -0.31 29.75 -12.77
CA GLY A 8 0.40 28.55 -13.21
C GLY A 8 0.17 27.44 -12.20
N PHE A 9 -0.41 26.32 -12.66
CA PHE A 9 -0.50 25.10 -11.87
C PHE A 9 0.89 24.44 -11.87
N ASP A 10 1.60 24.60 -10.76
CA ASP A 10 2.89 23.95 -10.51
C ASP A 10 2.68 22.44 -10.32
N GLN A 11 2.87 21.66 -11.40
CA GLN A 11 2.73 20.19 -11.39
C GLN A 11 3.95 19.45 -10.79
N ASN A 12 4.94 20.18 -10.27
CA ASN A 12 6.24 19.61 -9.91
C ASN A 12 6.28 18.96 -8.51
N HIS A 13 5.39 19.34 -7.57
CA HIS A 13 5.40 18.80 -6.21
C HIS A 13 4.73 17.42 -6.03
N HIS A 14 3.82 17.01 -6.93
CA HIS A 14 3.09 15.73 -6.81
C HIS A 14 3.87 14.51 -7.33
N ASN A 15 4.92 14.74 -8.14
CA ASN A 15 5.72 13.67 -8.76
C ASN A 15 6.70 13.02 -7.78
N SER A 16 7.25 13.79 -6.84
CA SER A 16 8.24 13.32 -5.87
C SER A 16 7.65 12.33 -4.85
N ASN A 17 6.45 12.61 -4.32
CA ASN A 17 5.80 11.74 -3.34
C ASN A 17 5.44 10.37 -3.93
N THR A 18 4.97 10.35 -5.18
CA THR A 18 4.60 9.11 -5.89
C THR A 18 5.81 8.21 -6.14
N LYS A 19 6.96 8.79 -6.55
CA LYS A 19 8.22 8.05 -6.72
C LYS A 19 8.73 7.47 -5.39
N THR A 20 8.63 8.25 -4.31
CA THR A 20 8.98 7.78 -2.96
C THR A 20 8.12 6.62 -2.51
N LEU A 21 6.80 6.67 -2.75
CA LEU A 21 5.87 5.60 -2.39
C LEU A 21 6.15 4.31 -3.15
N LEU A 22 6.38 4.38 -4.47
CA LEU A 22 6.76 3.21 -5.27
C LEU A 22 8.04 2.56 -4.74
N HIS A 23 9.04 3.37 -4.38
CA HIS A 23 10.27 2.85 -3.79
C HIS A 23 10.03 2.19 -2.42
N GLN A 24 9.19 2.76 -1.56
CA GLN A 24 8.80 2.16 -0.28
C GLN A 24 8.08 0.82 -0.46
N VAL A 25 7.16 0.72 -1.42
CA VAL A 25 6.46 -0.53 -1.76
C VAL A 25 7.47 -1.59 -2.19
N THR A 26 8.38 -1.28 -3.12
CA THR A 26 9.39 -2.23 -3.59
C THR A 26 10.31 -2.69 -2.47
N ARG A 27 10.74 -1.78 -1.59
CA ARG A 27 11.58 -2.12 -0.42
C ARG A 27 10.86 -3.05 0.55
N LEU A 28 9.61 -2.74 0.90
CA LEU A 28 8.83 -3.57 1.81
C LEU A 28 8.48 -4.92 1.19
N GLN A 29 8.16 -4.97 -0.12
CA GLN A 29 7.96 -6.21 -0.84
C GLN A 29 9.20 -7.12 -0.76
N ALA A 30 10.40 -6.56 -0.97
CA ALA A 30 11.65 -7.31 -0.87
C ALA A 30 11.88 -7.84 0.56
N ALA A 31 11.56 -7.04 1.58
CA ALA A 31 11.68 -7.44 2.99
C ALA A 31 10.71 -8.55 3.39
N LEU A 32 9.51 -8.61 2.79
CA LEU A 32 8.51 -9.63 3.09
C LEU A 32 8.77 -10.97 2.37
N ARG A 33 9.50 -10.94 1.25
CA ARG A 33 9.71 -12.10 0.37
C ARG A 33 10.31 -13.35 1.05
N PRO A 34 11.25 -13.24 2.02
CA PRO A 34 11.77 -14.41 2.73
C PRO A 34 10.73 -15.11 3.62
N TYR A 35 9.71 -14.39 4.09
CA TYR A 35 8.74 -14.89 5.05
C TYR A 35 7.44 -15.38 4.39
N LEU A 36 7.11 -14.83 3.22
CA LEU A 36 5.88 -15.11 2.51
C LEU A 36 6.20 -15.63 1.10
N PRO A 37 6.04 -16.95 0.83
CA PRO A 37 6.23 -17.55 -0.50
C PRO A 37 5.05 -17.23 -1.43
N TRP A 38 4.63 -15.98 -1.47
CA TRP A 38 3.51 -15.49 -2.27
C TRP A 38 3.98 -15.06 -3.66
N HIS A 39 3.05 -15.07 -4.62
CA HIS A 39 3.31 -14.50 -5.94
C HIS A 39 3.66 -13.01 -5.83
N GLY A 40 4.58 -12.53 -6.68
CA GLY A 40 5.12 -11.16 -6.59
C GLY A 40 4.04 -10.08 -6.53
N ALA A 41 3.00 -10.19 -7.37
CA ALA A 41 1.87 -9.27 -7.38
C ALA A 41 1.10 -9.20 -6.03
N ARG A 42 0.99 -10.33 -5.31
CA ARG A 42 0.36 -10.38 -3.97
C ARG A 42 1.25 -9.71 -2.94
N LEU A 43 2.56 -9.95 -2.98
CA LEU A 43 3.52 -9.25 -2.10
C LEU A 43 3.54 -7.74 -2.36
N SER A 44 3.52 -7.31 -3.63
CA SER A 44 3.45 -5.88 -3.98
C SER A 44 2.16 -5.26 -3.46
N PHE A 45 1.03 -5.96 -3.56
CA PHE A 45 -0.23 -5.51 -2.99
C PHE A 45 -0.15 -5.42 -1.46
N LEU A 46 0.34 -6.47 -0.78
CA LEU A 46 0.47 -6.49 0.69
C LEU A 46 1.36 -5.35 1.18
N ALA A 47 2.49 -5.10 0.51
CA ALA A 47 3.37 -3.98 0.84
C ALA A 47 2.67 -2.62 0.71
N ALA A 48 1.95 -2.40 -0.39
CA ALA A 48 1.17 -1.17 -0.58
C ALA A 48 0.04 -1.03 0.46
N PHE A 49 -0.63 -2.13 0.79
CA PHE A 49 -1.70 -2.19 1.78
C PHE A 49 -1.20 -1.87 3.19
N LEU A 50 -0.07 -2.43 3.62
CA LEU A 50 0.55 -2.14 4.91
C LEU A 50 0.99 -0.66 5.01
N ILE A 51 1.57 -0.12 3.94
CA ILE A 51 1.90 1.32 3.89
C ILE A 51 0.64 2.18 4.01
N ALA A 52 -0.44 1.81 3.31
CA ALA A 52 -1.71 2.52 3.40
C ALA A 52 -2.26 2.48 4.83
N LEU A 53 -2.32 1.30 5.47
CA LEU A 53 -2.73 1.12 6.86
C LEU A 53 -1.96 2.04 7.82
N LEU A 54 -0.64 2.12 7.70
CA LEU A 54 0.19 2.97 8.56
C LEU A 54 -0.06 4.47 8.33
N ARG A 55 -0.40 4.86 7.09
CA ARG A 55 -0.70 6.25 6.73
C ARG A 55 -2.07 6.70 7.21
N VAL A 56 -3.10 5.89 6.99
CA VAL A 56 -4.49 6.26 7.27
C VAL A 56 -4.95 5.85 8.68
N LYS A 57 -4.25 4.91 9.32
CA LYS A 57 -4.52 4.43 10.69
C LYS A 57 -5.94 3.89 10.89
N THR A 58 -6.53 3.34 9.85
CA THR A 58 -7.85 2.73 9.84
C THR A 58 -7.88 1.53 8.91
N VAL A 59 -8.85 0.64 9.11
CA VAL A 59 -9.13 -0.52 8.24
C VAL A 59 -10.28 -0.26 7.27
N ASN A 60 -10.89 0.93 7.30
CA ASN A 60 -11.96 1.29 6.37
C ASN A 60 -11.44 1.33 4.93
N PHE A 61 -12.05 0.59 4.00
CA PHE A 61 -11.56 0.48 2.62
C PHE A 61 -11.64 1.79 1.82
N ALA A 62 -12.66 2.63 2.08
CA ALA A 62 -12.78 3.92 1.44
C ALA A 62 -11.64 4.86 1.87
N GLU A 63 -11.33 4.86 3.17
CA GLU A 63 -10.19 5.62 3.71
C GLU A 63 -8.85 5.02 3.25
N LEU A 64 -8.69 3.69 3.30
CA LEU A 64 -7.49 3.00 2.82
C LEU A 64 -7.16 3.32 1.37
N ALA A 65 -8.17 3.41 0.50
CA ALA A 65 -7.99 3.75 -0.90
C ALA A 65 -7.34 5.13 -1.12
N THR A 66 -7.48 6.05 -0.16
CA THR A 66 -6.78 7.35 -0.16
C THR A 66 -5.30 7.22 0.24
N GLY A 67 -4.94 6.16 0.96
CA GLY A 67 -3.58 5.83 1.34
C GLY A 67 -2.73 5.22 0.21
N PHE A 68 -3.37 4.68 -0.84
CA PHE A 68 -2.66 4.21 -2.03
C PHE A 68 -2.21 5.40 -2.88
N GLY A 69 -0.89 5.58 -3.00
CA GLY A 69 -0.33 6.59 -3.90
C GLY A 69 -0.46 6.22 -5.37
N GLY A 70 -0.31 7.21 -6.25
CA GLY A 70 -0.31 7.03 -7.70
C GLY A 70 -1.31 7.93 -8.42
N LYS A 71 -1.36 7.79 -9.76
CA LYS A 71 -2.28 8.54 -10.63
C LYS A 71 -3.66 7.87 -10.75
N ALA A 72 -3.85 6.70 -10.15
CA ALA A 72 -5.10 5.96 -10.26
C ALA A 72 -6.18 6.62 -9.37
N HIS A 73 -7.40 6.66 -9.89
CA HIS A 73 -8.56 7.13 -9.14
C HIS A 73 -8.77 6.25 -7.89
N THR A 74 -9.25 6.86 -6.80
CA THR A 74 -9.57 6.18 -5.54
C THR A 74 -10.47 4.95 -5.76
N ASP A 75 -11.44 5.03 -6.68
CA ASP A 75 -12.32 3.91 -7.04
C ASP A 75 -11.55 2.70 -7.60
N SER A 76 -10.46 2.92 -8.34
CA SER A 76 -9.60 1.85 -8.83
C SER A 76 -8.86 1.16 -7.68
N HIS A 77 -8.44 1.91 -6.65
CA HIS A 77 -7.83 1.35 -5.44
C HIS A 77 -8.84 0.55 -4.61
N ILE A 78 -10.08 1.04 -4.47
CA ILE A 78 -11.18 0.31 -3.81
C ILE A 78 -11.44 -1.02 -4.52
N LYS A 79 -11.56 -1.02 -5.85
CA LYS A 79 -11.73 -2.27 -6.64
C LYS A 79 -10.55 -3.23 -6.46
N ARG A 80 -9.33 -2.72 -6.33
CA ARG A 80 -8.13 -3.54 -6.11
C ARG A 80 -8.14 -4.19 -4.72
N LEU A 81 -8.53 -3.46 -3.68
CA LEU A 81 -8.73 -3.99 -2.32
C LEU A 81 -9.76 -5.12 -2.34
N HIS A 82 -10.95 -4.87 -2.89
CA HIS A 82 -12.00 -5.87 -2.96
C HIS A 82 -11.59 -7.12 -3.73
N ARG A 83 -10.92 -6.96 -4.88
CA ARG A 83 -10.44 -8.10 -5.68
C ARG A 83 -9.45 -8.95 -4.90
N PHE A 84 -8.52 -8.33 -4.18
CA PHE A 84 -7.56 -9.08 -3.38
C PHE A 84 -8.26 -9.91 -2.30
N PHE A 85 -9.13 -9.32 -1.50
CA PHE A 85 -9.80 -10.04 -0.41
C PHE A 85 -10.89 -11.01 -0.89
N ARG A 86 -11.40 -10.85 -2.11
CA ARG A 86 -12.32 -11.80 -2.73
C ARG A 86 -11.59 -13.03 -3.26
N ASP A 87 -10.47 -12.81 -3.94
CA ASP A 87 -9.80 -13.85 -4.73
C ASP A 87 -8.66 -14.53 -3.95
N TYR A 88 -8.30 -13.99 -2.77
CA TYR A 88 -7.20 -14.50 -1.97
C TYR A 88 -7.61 -14.79 -0.54
N GLU A 89 -7.59 -16.08 -0.18
CA GLU A 89 -7.77 -16.54 1.17
C GLU A 89 -6.45 -16.43 1.96
N LEU A 90 -6.49 -15.69 3.07
CA LEU A 90 -5.33 -15.49 3.94
C LEU A 90 -5.13 -16.71 4.83
N ASN A 91 -4.00 -17.40 4.65
CA ASN A 91 -3.59 -18.45 5.58
C ASN A 91 -3.10 -17.82 6.90
N TYR A 92 -3.96 -17.83 7.92
CA TYR A 92 -3.67 -17.24 9.22
C TYR A 92 -2.46 -17.87 9.92
N ALA A 93 -2.22 -19.18 9.75
CA ALA A 93 -1.04 -19.84 10.32
C ALA A 93 0.26 -19.31 9.68
N GLN A 94 0.26 -19.10 8.37
CA GLN A 94 1.39 -18.52 7.65
C GLN A 94 1.63 -17.05 8.06
N ILE A 95 0.56 -16.27 8.24
CA ILE A 95 0.67 -14.90 8.74
C ILE A 95 1.24 -14.88 10.16
N ALA A 96 0.76 -15.74 11.05
CA ALA A 96 1.27 -15.84 12.42
C ALA A 96 2.76 -16.20 12.46
N GLN A 97 3.19 -17.19 11.67
CA GLN A 97 4.61 -17.56 11.54
C GLN A 97 5.45 -16.40 11.02
N THR A 98 4.93 -15.66 10.03
CA THR A 98 5.60 -14.46 9.51
C THR A 98 5.79 -13.39 10.59
N VAL A 99 4.75 -13.12 11.38
CA VAL A 99 4.81 -12.13 12.47
C VAL A 99 5.82 -12.57 13.54
N VAL A 100 5.78 -13.84 13.97
CA VAL A 100 6.73 -14.40 14.94
C VAL A 100 8.17 -14.28 14.45
N ALA A 101 8.43 -14.64 13.19
CA ALA A 101 9.75 -14.54 12.59
C ALA A 101 10.27 -13.09 12.50
N LEU A 102 9.38 -12.13 12.17
CA LEU A 102 9.71 -10.71 12.10
C LEU A 102 9.97 -10.10 13.47
N MET A 103 9.22 -10.52 14.49
CA MET A 103 9.36 -10.01 15.86
C MET A 103 10.54 -10.64 16.61
N LYS A 104 11.22 -11.65 16.04
CA LYS A 104 12.27 -12.44 16.70
C LYS A 104 11.83 -12.96 18.07
N ILE A 105 10.56 -13.36 18.18
CA ILE A 105 10.02 -13.92 19.44
C ILE A 105 10.71 -15.27 19.67
N PRO A 106 11.33 -15.50 20.84
CA PRO A 106 11.92 -16.80 21.14
C PRO A 106 10.82 -17.88 21.13
N ALA A 107 11.07 -19.00 20.46
CA ALA A 107 10.19 -20.17 20.60
C ALA A 107 10.28 -20.64 22.06
N ALA A 108 9.13 -20.71 22.72
CA ALA A 108 8.99 -21.21 24.09
C ALA A 108 9.24 -22.72 24.15
#